data_AF-A0A964FG44-F1
#
_entry.id   AF-A0A964FG44-F1
#
_cell.length_a   1.000
_cell.length_b   1.000
_cell.length_c   1.000
_cell.angle_alpha   90.00
_cell.angle_beta   90.00
_cell.angle_gamma   90.00
#
_symmetry.space_group_name_H-M   'P 1'
#
loop_
_entity.id
_entity.type
_entity.pdbx_description
1 polymer ?
#
loop_
_entity_poly.entity_id
_entity_poly.type
_entity_poly.pdbx_seq_one_letter_code
_entity_poly.pdbx_strand_id
1 'polypeptide(L)'
;MKFKEQFLRGVKIEESTNKIQALLDRHNDKIDKSRHDFHLPQLSIAGLRLPHNLEDLGIFCVGSPGSGKTQAIAKLISELKQRPDYRVVCFDRNGEFTANFYNEKQDLIFNPKDKRSLGWSHNWESASNETIAASIIPDHHHTDKFWSDSARNLLSEIYERTSNKAEIEGSCHMVQPYMISHLSTPFEPYLDRNFLSKHCLV
;
A
#
# COMPACT_ATOMS: atom_id res chain seq x y z
N MET A 1 -46.68 -25.80 24.14
CA MET A 1 -45.36 -26.37 23.79
C MET A 1 -44.54 -25.24 23.17
N LYS A 2 -43.50 -24.73 23.84
CA LYS A 2 -42.65 -23.67 23.29
C LYS A 2 -41.58 -24.31 22.42
N PHE A 3 -41.68 -24.15 21.10
CA PHE A 3 -40.58 -24.50 20.20
C PHE A 3 -39.43 -23.54 20.45
N LYS A 4 -38.24 -24.08 20.78
CA LYS A 4 -37.01 -23.29 20.80
C LYS A 4 -36.46 -23.28 19.38
N GLU A 5 -36.34 -22.11 18.79
CA GLU A 5 -35.55 -21.94 17.58
C GLU A 5 -34.10 -22.28 17.90
N GLN A 6 -33.58 -23.32 17.24
CA GLN A 6 -32.19 -23.75 17.35
C GLN A 6 -31.47 -23.38 16.06
N PHE A 7 -30.36 -22.64 16.19
CA PHE A 7 -29.46 -22.40 15.08
C PHE A 7 -28.80 -23.72 14.65
N LEU A 8 -28.94 -24.09 13.38
CA LEU A 8 -28.43 -25.36 12.86
C LEU A 8 -27.04 -25.20 12.20
N ARG A 9 -26.87 -24.24 11.29
CA ARG A 9 -25.62 -24.00 10.54
C ARG A 9 -25.66 -22.65 9.80
N GLY A 10 -24.50 -22.18 9.34
CA GLY A 10 -24.37 -20.99 8.49
C GLY A 10 -23.76 -19.77 9.20
N VAL A 11 -24.04 -18.58 8.68
CA VAL A 11 -23.62 -17.32 9.32
C VAL A 11 -24.60 -16.99 10.43
N LYS A 12 -24.08 -16.80 11.63
CA LYS A 12 -24.85 -16.31 12.76
C LYS A 12 -24.71 -14.79 12.85
N ILE A 13 -25.83 -14.08 12.75
CA ILE A 13 -25.89 -12.64 12.96
C ILE A 13 -26.05 -12.39 14.46
N GLU A 14 -25.29 -11.44 15.00
CA GLU A 14 -25.41 -10.97 16.37
C GLU A 14 -25.54 -9.45 16.32
N GLU A 15 -26.51 -8.90 17.05
CA GLU A 15 -26.80 -7.46 17.04
C GLU A 15 -26.02 -6.71 18.13
N SER A 16 -25.65 -7.42 19.20
CA SER A 16 -24.93 -6.81 20.31
C SER A 16 -23.44 -6.73 20.03
N THR A 17 -22.93 -5.51 19.85
CA THR A 17 -21.48 -5.23 19.70
C THR A 17 -20.67 -5.84 20.84
N ASN A 18 -21.15 -5.79 22.08
CA ASN A 18 -20.47 -6.39 23.23
C ASN A 18 -20.33 -7.91 23.11
N LYS A 19 -21.34 -8.59 22.59
CA LYS A 19 -21.26 -10.04 22.35
C LYS A 19 -20.34 -10.38 21.19
N ILE A 20 -20.35 -9.58 20.12
CA ILE A 20 -19.39 -9.73 19.01
C ILE A 20 -17.97 -9.55 19.55
N GLN A 21 -17.70 -8.49 20.31
CA GLN A 21 -16.39 -8.24 20.92
C GLN A 21 -15.99 -9.41 21.83
N ALA A 22 -16.88 -9.91 22.68
CA ALA A 22 -16.59 -11.07 23.53
C ALA A 22 -16.37 -12.37 22.74
N LEU A 23 -16.87 -12.50 21.50
CA LEU A 23 -16.55 -13.62 20.62
C LEU A 23 -15.16 -13.46 20.00
N LEU A 24 -14.80 -12.25 19.59
CA LEU A 24 -13.47 -11.91 19.06
C LEU A 24 -12.39 -12.06 20.14
N ASP A 25 -12.65 -11.58 21.36
CA ASP A 25 -11.73 -11.72 22.50
C ASP A 25 -11.49 -13.20 22.84
N ARG A 26 -12.56 -14.02 22.87
CA ARG A 26 -12.43 -15.48 23.07
C ARG A 26 -11.66 -16.19 21.97
N HIS A 27 -11.70 -15.66 20.75
CA HIS A 27 -10.90 -16.15 19.64
C HIS A 27 -9.42 -15.76 19.82
N ASN A 28 -9.15 -14.55 20.28
CA ASN A 28 -7.80 -14.10 20.66
C ASN A 28 -7.20 -14.98 21.74
N ASP A 29 -7.91 -15.20 22.86
CA ASP A 29 -7.41 -16.01 23.99
C ASP A 29 -6.97 -17.44 23.59
N LYS A 30 -7.56 -17.99 22.53
CA LYS A 30 -7.18 -19.31 22.01
C LYS A 30 -5.91 -19.28 21.18
N ILE A 31 -5.70 -18.20 20.43
CA ILE A 31 -4.58 -18.04 19.48
C ILE A 31 -3.36 -17.41 20.16
N ASP A 32 -3.57 -16.46 21.07
CA ASP A 32 -2.53 -15.66 21.73
C ASP A 32 -1.65 -16.41 22.73
N LYS A 33 -1.93 -17.70 22.98
CA LYS A 33 -1.00 -18.55 23.75
C LYS A 33 0.38 -18.69 23.09
N SER A 34 0.54 -18.21 21.85
CA SER A 34 1.75 -18.36 21.02
C SER A 34 2.44 -17.06 20.61
N ARG A 35 1.79 -15.88 20.71
CA ARG A 35 2.37 -14.58 20.30
C ARG A 35 2.79 -13.78 21.54
N HIS A 36 4.01 -13.22 21.51
CA HIS A 36 4.66 -12.57 22.67
C HIS A 36 4.49 -11.04 22.73
N ASP A 37 3.86 -10.40 21.73
CA ASP A 37 3.80 -8.94 21.62
C ASP A 37 2.50 -8.34 22.17
N PHE A 38 2.26 -8.53 23.48
CA PHE A 38 1.06 -8.07 24.20
C PHE A 38 0.92 -6.54 24.38
N HIS A 39 1.80 -5.72 23.78
CA HIS A 39 1.87 -4.28 24.06
C HIS A 39 1.50 -3.38 22.87
N LEU A 40 1.17 -3.95 21.71
CA LEU A 40 0.87 -3.16 20.51
C LEU A 40 -0.64 -2.84 20.40
N PRO A 41 -1.01 -1.65 19.90
CA PRO A 41 -2.41 -1.32 19.66
C PRO A 41 -3.07 -2.32 18.68
N GLN A 42 -4.16 -2.95 19.11
CA GLN A 42 -4.93 -3.85 18.27
C GLN A 42 -5.74 -3.05 17.23
N LEU A 43 -5.77 -3.51 15.98
CA LEU A 43 -6.57 -2.86 14.95
C LEU A 43 -8.06 -2.97 15.26
N SER A 44 -8.85 -1.96 14.90
CA SER A 44 -10.28 -1.97 15.13
C SER A 44 -11.10 -1.49 13.93
N ILE A 45 -12.21 -2.17 13.67
CA ILE A 45 -13.19 -1.79 12.64
C ILE A 45 -14.51 -1.49 13.34
N ALA A 46 -15.06 -0.31 13.11
CA ALA A 46 -16.34 0.12 13.71
C ALA A 46 -16.39 -0.04 15.25
N GLY A 47 -15.23 0.09 15.92
CA GLY A 47 -15.10 -0.06 17.38
C GLY A 47 -14.93 -1.50 17.87
N LEU A 48 -14.94 -2.49 16.97
CA LEU A 48 -14.63 -3.88 17.29
C LEU A 48 -13.14 -4.14 17.08
N ARG A 49 -12.46 -4.64 18.11
CA ARG A 49 -11.04 -5.01 18.02
C ARG A 49 -10.88 -6.30 17.23
N LEU A 50 -10.06 -6.26 16.20
CA LEU A 50 -9.78 -7.37 15.32
C LEU A 50 -8.77 -8.33 15.94
N PRO A 51 -9.01 -9.65 15.86
CA PRO A 51 -7.99 -10.62 16.16
C PRO A 51 -6.69 -10.45 15.38
N HIS A 52 -5.55 -10.57 16.06
CA HIS A 52 -4.22 -10.42 15.47
C HIS A 52 -3.95 -11.37 14.31
N ASN A 53 -4.57 -12.55 14.30
CA ASN A 53 -4.42 -13.53 13.22
C ASN A 53 -5.26 -13.19 11.97
N LEU A 54 -6.15 -12.19 12.05
CA LEU A 54 -6.96 -11.73 10.92
C LEU A 54 -6.38 -10.47 10.26
N GLU A 55 -5.45 -9.78 10.92
CA GLU A 55 -4.80 -8.56 10.39
C GLU A 55 -4.10 -8.85 9.04
N ASP A 56 -3.51 -10.05 8.90
CA ASP A 56 -2.74 -10.46 7.71
C ASP A 56 -3.61 -11.03 6.56
N LEU A 57 -4.93 -11.21 6.77
CA LEU A 57 -5.82 -11.79 5.75
C LEU A 57 -6.37 -10.76 4.74
N GLY A 58 -6.11 -9.48 4.98
CA GLY A 58 -6.67 -8.39 4.21
C GLY A 58 -8.13 -8.07 4.57
N ILE A 59 -8.50 -6.81 4.38
CA ILE A 59 -9.85 -6.30 4.67
C ILE A 59 -10.43 -5.72 3.38
N PHE A 60 -11.64 -6.14 3.04
CA PHE A 60 -12.37 -5.60 1.88
C PHE A 60 -13.56 -4.78 2.35
N CYS A 61 -13.54 -3.46 2.09
CA CYS A 61 -14.61 -2.54 2.48
C CYS A 61 -15.54 -2.24 1.30
N VAL A 62 -16.84 -2.55 1.46
CA VAL A 62 -17.89 -2.30 0.45
C VAL A 62 -18.95 -1.35 0.99
N GLY A 63 -19.44 -0.43 0.16
CA GLY A 63 -20.51 0.49 0.52
C GLY A 63 -20.68 1.63 -0.51
N SER A 64 -21.83 2.30 -0.49
CA SER A 64 -22.11 3.47 -1.36
C SER A 64 -21.19 4.67 -1.05
N PRO A 65 -21.06 5.64 -1.96
CA PRO A 65 -20.44 6.94 -1.62
C PRO A 65 -21.10 7.54 -0.37
N GLY A 66 -20.29 8.07 0.55
CA GLY A 66 -20.78 8.62 1.82
C GLY A 66 -21.04 7.59 2.93
N SER A 67 -20.88 6.28 2.68
CA SER A 67 -21.12 5.24 3.70
C SER A 67 -20.04 5.12 4.80
N GLY A 68 -19.06 6.03 4.85
CA GLY A 68 -18.00 6.03 5.86
C GLY A 68 -16.78 5.13 5.58
N LYS A 69 -16.63 4.56 4.37
CA LYS A 69 -15.45 3.73 4.01
C LYS A 69 -14.12 4.45 4.27
N THR A 70 -13.99 5.69 3.80
CA THR A 70 -12.77 6.50 4.00
C THR A 70 -12.49 6.75 5.48
N GLN A 71 -13.53 7.01 6.29
CA GLN A 71 -13.38 7.18 7.74
C GLN A 71 -12.94 5.90 8.44
N ALA A 72 -13.42 4.73 8.01
CA ALA A 72 -12.99 3.45 8.54
C ALA A 72 -11.50 3.20 8.23
N ILE A 73 -11.06 3.49 7.00
CA ILE A 73 -9.65 3.40 6.60
C ILE A 73 -8.78 4.40 7.39
N ALA A 74 -9.24 5.65 7.56
CA ALA A 74 -8.52 6.67 8.31
C ALA A 74 -8.27 6.25 9.78
N LYS A 75 -9.25 5.57 10.40
CA LYS A 75 -9.10 5.02 11.75
C LYS A 75 -8.05 3.91 11.79
N LEU A 76 -8.06 3.01 10.81
CA LEU A 76 -7.05 1.95 10.72
C LEU A 76 -5.65 2.55 10.54
N ILE A 77 -5.50 3.58 9.69
CA ILE A 77 -4.22 4.28 9.50
C ILE A 77 -3.74 4.91 10.82
N SER A 78 -4.62 5.54 11.61
CA SER A 78 -4.21 6.16 12.88
C SER A 78 -3.76 5.15 13.93
N GLU A 79 -4.33 3.95 13.94
CA GLU A 79 -3.91 2.82 14.77
C GLU A 79 -2.57 2.24 14.26
N LEU A 80 -2.42 2.06 12.93
CA LEU A 80 -1.19 1.56 12.31
C LEU A 80 0.01 2.50 12.49
N LYS A 81 -0.19 3.82 12.55
CA LYS A 81 0.91 4.76 12.85
C LYS A 81 1.48 4.61 14.27
N GLN A 82 0.75 3.96 15.18
CA GLN A 82 1.22 3.66 16.53
C GLN A 82 1.91 2.30 16.63
N ARG A 83 2.03 1.58 15.50
CA ARG A 83 2.50 0.21 15.41
C ARG A 83 3.84 0.15 14.64
N PRO A 84 4.97 -0.08 15.32
CA PRO A 84 6.28 -0.17 14.67
C PRO A 84 6.48 -1.49 13.88
N ASP A 85 5.61 -2.48 14.10
CA ASP A 85 5.60 -3.77 13.41
C ASP A 85 5.02 -3.68 11.98
N TYR A 86 4.29 -2.61 11.65
CA TYR A 86 3.70 -2.40 10.33
C TYR A 86 4.40 -1.29 9.55
N ARG A 87 4.58 -1.53 8.26
CA ARG A 87 4.81 -0.50 7.25
C ARG A 87 3.54 -0.30 6.45
N VAL A 88 3.19 0.95 6.22
CA VAL A 88 1.97 1.32 5.50
C VAL A 88 2.39 1.94 4.18
N VAL A 89 1.84 1.41 3.09
CA VAL A 89 1.84 2.04 1.76
C VAL A 89 0.41 2.50 1.50
N CYS A 90 0.20 3.81 1.49
CA CYS A 90 -1.13 4.39 1.29
C CYS A 90 -1.25 4.96 -0.11
N PHE A 91 -2.20 4.47 -0.91
CA PHE A 91 -2.53 5.07 -2.20
C PHE A 91 -3.57 6.17 -2.00
N ASP A 92 -3.13 7.43 -2.05
CA ASP A 92 -3.92 8.59 -1.64
C ASP A 92 -4.26 9.52 -2.82
N ARG A 93 -5.20 9.07 -3.65
CA ARG A 93 -5.60 9.78 -4.88
C ARG A 93 -5.98 11.26 -4.67
N ASN A 94 -6.59 11.60 -3.54
CA ASN A 94 -7.10 12.95 -3.27
C ASN A 94 -6.24 13.75 -2.28
N GLY A 95 -5.19 13.15 -1.70
CA GLY A 95 -4.35 13.79 -0.70
C GLY A 95 -4.99 13.90 0.69
N GLU A 96 -6.10 13.22 0.97
CA GLU A 96 -6.83 13.34 2.25
C GLU A 96 -6.02 12.71 3.39
N PHE A 97 -5.43 11.55 3.15
CA PHE A 97 -4.61 10.88 4.15
C PHE A 97 -3.29 11.60 4.36
N THR A 98 -2.70 12.11 3.28
CA THR A 98 -1.50 12.94 3.30
C THR A 98 -1.74 14.22 4.10
N ALA A 99 -2.85 14.91 3.87
CA ALA A 99 -3.19 16.12 4.63
C ALA A 99 -3.35 15.86 6.14
N ASN A 100 -3.94 14.72 6.51
CA ASN A 100 -4.29 14.41 7.90
C ASN A 100 -3.17 13.69 8.68
N PHE A 101 -2.34 12.89 8.01
CA PHE A 101 -1.44 11.93 8.67
C PHE A 101 0.04 12.07 8.31
N TYR A 102 0.40 12.88 7.31
CA TYR A 102 1.79 13.02 6.88
C TYR A 102 2.64 13.73 7.94
N ASN A 103 3.78 13.13 8.26
CA ASN A 103 4.84 13.69 9.07
C ASN A 103 6.17 13.62 8.30
N GLU A 104 6.70 14.78 7.91
CA GLU A 104 7.99 14.92 7.21
C GLU A 104 9.14 14.10 7.82
N LYS A 105 9.17 13.97 9.15
CA LYS A 105 10.26 13.27 9.85
C LYS A 105 10.19 11.75 9.72
N GLN A 106 8.99 11.20 9.45
CA GLN A 106 8.71 9.77 9.54
C GLN A 106 8.16 9.18 8.25
N ASP A 107 7.54 10.00 7.39
CA ASP A 107 6.81 9.54 6.24
C ASP A 107 7.48 10.00 4.94
N LEU A 108 7.30 9.20 3.90
CA LEU A 108 7.79 9.44 2.55
C LEU A 108 6.59 9.73 1.64
N ILE A 109 6.78 10.62 0.66
CA ILE A 109 5.79 10.88 -0.39
C ILE A 109 6.36 10.39 -1.71
N PHE A 110 5.60 9.61 -2.49
CA PHE A 110 5.97 9.25 -3.86
C PHE A 110 4.93 9.76 -4.87
N ASN A 111 5.09 11.02 -5.28
CA ASN A 111 4.23 11.68 -6.23
C ASN A 111 5.06 12.61 -7.12
N PRO A 112 5.28 12.31 -8.42
CA PRO A 112 6.11 13.12 -9.30
C PRO A 112 5.71 14.60 -9.45
N LYS A 113 4.49 14.98 -9.02
CA LYS A 113 4.00 16.36 -9.04
C LYS A 113 4.14 17.08 -7.70
N ASP A 114 4.52 16.38 -6.64
CA ASP A 114 4.74 16.95 -5.31
C ASP A 114 6.22 17.28 -5.11
N LYS A 115 6.51 18.51 -4.66
CA LYS A 115 7.90 18.97 -4.41
C LYS A 115 8.57 18.21 -3.25
N ARG A 116 7.79 17.61 -2.37
CA ARG A 116 8.26 16.80 -1.23
C ARG A 116 8.51 15.35 -1.62
N SER A 117 8.20 14.98 -2.86
CA SER A 117 8.32 13.59 -3.31
C SER A 117 9.75 13.12 -3.24
N LEU A 118 9.93 11.89 -2.79
CA LEU A 118 11.16 11.16 -3.05
C LEU A 118 11.34 10.99 -4.55
N GLY A 119 12.59 11.00 -4.97
CA GLY A 119 12.95 10.48 -6.28
C GLY A 119 12.90 8.99 -6.26
N TRP A 120 12.77 8.44 -7.46
CA TRP A 120 12.85 7.01 -7.64
C TRP A 120 13.65 6.73 -8.91
N SER A 121 14.43 5.67 -8.86
CA SER A 121 15.15 5.10 -9.99
C SER A 121 15.06 3.59 -9.90
N HIS A 122 14.93 2.94 -11.06
CA HIS A 122 14.96 1.48 -11.18
C HIS A 122 16.22 0.86 -10.55
N ASN A 123 17.34 1.60 -10.51
CA ASN A 123 18.59 1.15 -9.90
C ASN A 123 18.54 1.02 -8.37
N TRP A 124 17.49 1.52 -7.73
CA TRP A 124 17.28 1.36 -6.29
C TRP A 124 16.41 0.16 -5.95
N GLU A 125 15.85 -0.50 -6.96
CA GLU A 125 15.05 -1.69 -6.78
C GLU A 125 15.93 -2.95 -6.74
N SER A 126 15.56 -3.90 -5.91
CA SER A 126 16.16 -5.25 -5.93
C SER A 126 15.54 -6.16 -6.99
N ALA A 127 14.45 -5.72 -7.62
CA ALA A 127 13.76 -6.45 -8.67
C ALA A 127 14.54 -6.36 -10.00
N SER A 128 14.41 -7.37 -10.87
CA SER A 128 15.03 -7.32 -12.19
C SER A 128 14.37 -6.25 -13.07
N ASN A 129 15.10 -5.74 -14.05
CA ASN A 129 14.60 -4.76 -15.02
C ASN A 129 13.35 -5.27 -15.75
N GLU A 130 13.24 -6.57 -16.02
CA GLU A 130 12.06 -7.19 -16.64
C GLU A 130 10.85 -7.15 -15.71
N THR A 131 11.08 -7.40 -14.41
CA THR A 131 10.03 -7.37 -13.39
C THR A 131 9.49 -5.95 -13.22
N ILE A 132 10.39 -4.96 -13.19
CA ILE A 132 10.04 -3.54 -13.14
C ILE A 132 9.26 -3.15 -14.40
N ALA A 133 9.75 -3.52 -15.59
CA ALA A 133 9.07 -3.24 -16.85
C ALA A 133 7.67 -3.86 -16.91
N ALA A 134 7.51 -5.09 -16.43
CA ALA A 134 6.20 -5.76 -16.34
C ALA A 134 5.24 -5.06 -15.38
N SER A 135 5.75 -4.45 -14.31
CA SER A 135 4.93 -3.67 -13.37
C SER A 135 4.48 -2.31 -13.95
N ILE A 136 5.33 -1.69 -14.78
CA ILE A 136 5.05 -0.40 -15.43
C ILE A 136 4.09 -0.57 -16.61
N ILE A 137 4.27 -1.62 -17.41
CA ILE A 137 3.49 -1.88 -18.62
C ILE A 137 2.57 -3.08 -18.34
N PRO A 138 1.32 -2.88 -17.90
CA PRO A 138 0.41 -3.97 -17.57
C PRO A 138 -0.12 -4.69 -18.81
N ASP A 139 -0.53 -5.94 -18.63
CA ASP A 139 -1.27 -6.67 -19.66
C ASP A 139 -2.66 -6.07 -19.83
N HIS A 140 -3.11 -6.01 -21.07
CA HIS A 140 -4.45 -5.57 -21.42
C HIS A 140 -5.23 -6.79 -21.91
N HIS A 141 -6.32 -7.15 -21.22
CA HIS A 141 -7.05 -8.40 -21.45
C HIS A 141 -7.68 -8.55 -22.85
N HIS A 142 -7.69 -7.49 -23.68
CA HIS A 142 -8.36 -7.45 -24.98
C HIS A 142 -7.47 -7.02 -26.15
N THR A 143 -6.16 -6.85 -25.95
CA THR A 143 -5.23 -6.44 -27.02
C THR A 143 -4.17 -7.50 -27.26
N ASP A 144 -3.58 -7.47 -28.46
CA ASP A 144 -2.44 -8.33 -28.80
C ASP A 144 -1.28 -8.09 -27.81
N LYS A 145 -0.82 -9.17 -27.19
CA LYS A 145 0.28 -9.17 -26.22
C LYS A 145 1.60 -8.74 -26.85
N PHE A 146 1.73 -8.88 -28.18
CA PHE A 146 2.93 -8.49 -28.92
C PHE A 146 3.41 -7.08 -28.56
N TRP A 147 2.51 -6.11 -28.45
CA TRP A 147 2.87 -4.72 -28.14
C TRP A 147 3.35 -4.53 -26.71
N SER A 148 2.66 -5.12 -25.73
CA SER A 148 3.06 -5.05 -24.33
C SER A 148 4.40 -5.77 -24.10
N ASP A 149 4.58 -6.95 -24.69
CA ASP A 149 5.81 -7.73 -24.53
C ASP A 149 6.99 -7.05 -25.23
N SER A 150 6.79 -6.50 -26.44
CA SER A 150 7.84 -5.74 -27.14
C SER A 150 8.24 -4.48 -26.36
N ALA A 151 7.28 -3.75 -25.81
CA ALA A 151 7.54 -2.55 -25.01
C ALA A 151 8.28 -2.89 -23.70
N ARG A 152 7.94 -3.99 -23.02
CA ARG A 152 8.64 -4.46 -21.82
C ARG A 152 10.08 -4.85 -22.12
N ASN A 153 10.31 -5.60 -23.20
CA ASN A 153 11.66 -6.01 -23.59
C ASN A 153 12.53 -4.80 -23.91
N LEU A 154 12.00 -3.84 -24.67
CA LEU A 154 12.70 -2.59 -24.96
C LEU A 154 13.00 -1.79 -23.69
N LEU A 155 12.04 -1.66 -22.78
CA LEU A 155 12.23 -0.93 -21.53
C LEU A 155 13.28 -1.59 -20.62
N SER A 156 13.24 -2.93 -20.51
CA SER A 156 14.23 -3.69 -19.74
C SER A 156 15.64 -3.47 -20.28
N GLU A 157 15.82 -3.54 -21.60
CA GLU A 157 17.10 -3.31 -22.26
C GLU A 157 17.61 -1.87 -22.07
N ILE A 158 16.70 -0.88 -22.10
CA ILE A 158 17.07 0.51 -21.80
C ILE A 158 17.56 0.63 -20.36
N TYR A 159 16.86 0.03 -19.40
CA TYR A 159 17.24 0.06 -17.98
C TYR A 159 18.54 -0.67 -17.69
N GLU A 160 18.83 -1.75 -18.42
CA GLU A 160 20.11 -2.46 -18.34
C GLU A 160 21.29 -1.61 -18.81
N ARG A 161 21.07 -0.78 -19.83
CA ARG A 161 22.13 0.06 -20.43
C ARG A 161 22.26 1.44 -19.81
N THR A 162 21.33 1.84 -18.93
CA THR A 162 21.28 3.20 -18.38
C THR A 162 21.22 3.19 -16.85
N SER A 163 22.18 3.88 -16.24
CA SER A 163 22.36 3.94 -14.78
C SER A 163 21.80 5.21 -14.16
N ASN A 164 21.38 6.19 -14.95
CA ASN A 164 20.83 7.45 -14.43
C ASN A 164 19.86 8.11 -15.43
N LYS A 165 19.09 9.09 -14.91
CA LYS A 165 18.11 9.85 -15.68
C LYS A 165 18.72 10.53 -16.92
N ALA A 166 19.94 11.07 -16.82
CA ALA A 166 20.57 11.76 -17.93
C ALA A 166 20.92 10.80 -19.08
N GLU A 167 21.29 9.56 -18.77
CA GLU A 167 21.52 8.50 -19.77
C GLU A 167 20.22 8.02 -20.40
N ILE A 168 19.12 7.91 -19.63
CA ILE A 168 17.79 7.62 -20.17
C ILE A 168 17.35 8.75 -21.12
N GLU A 169 17.41 9.99 -20.67
CA GLU A 169 17.05 11.17 -21.48
C GLU A 169 17.94 11.27 -22.73
N GLY A 170 19.25 11.06 -22.60
CA GLY A 170 20.19 11.01 -23.71
C GLY A 170 19.89 9.90 -24.72
N SER A 171 19.45 8.73 -24.24
CA SER A 171 19.04 7.60 -25.09
C SER A 171 17.73 7.90 -25.82
N CYS A 172 16.77 8.56 -25.16
CA CYS A 172 15.53 9.04 -25.78
C CYS A 172 15.79 10.13 -26.84
N HIS A 173 16.77 11.02 -26.62
CA HIS A 173 17.16 12.05 -27.60
C HIS A 173 17.69 11.46 -28.92
N MET A 174 18.20 10.22 -28.93
CA MET A 174 18.55 9.52 -30.17
C MET A 174 17.34 9.04 -30.98
N VAL A 175 16.13 9.06 -30.40
CA VAL A 175 14.91 8.53 -31.02
C VAL A 175 13.94 9.63 -31.49
N GLN A 176 13.97 10.86 -30.96
CA GLN A 176 13.35 12.04 -31.60
C GLN A 176 13.76 13.38 -30.94
N PRO A 177 14.08 14.48 -31.66
CA PRO A 177 14.65 15.71 -31.07
C PRO A 177 13.66 16.75 -30.48
N TYR A 178 12.37 16.48 -30.31
CA TYR A 178 11.37 17.54 -30.03
C TYR A 178 10.48 17.27 -28.81
N MET A 179 11.01 17.42 -27.61
CA MET A 179 10.35 17.65 -26.31
C MET A 179 11.38 17.22 -25.25
N ILE A 180 11.97 18.05 -24.38
CA ILE A 180 11.38 18.73 -23.22
C ILE A 180 12.46 19.69 -22.69
N SER A 181 12.13 20.96 -22.44
CA SER A 181 13.06 21.99 -21.92
C SER A 181 12.88 22.33 -20.43
N HIS A 182 12.22 21.50 -19.61
CA HIS A 182 11.72 21.94 -18.29
C HIS A 182 11.87 20.97 -17.10
N LEU A 183 12.82 20.02 -17.09
CA LEU A 183 12.98 19.10 -15.95
C LEU A 183 14.42 18.99 -15.44
N SER A 184 15.06 20.13 -15.19
CA SER A 184 16.39 20.23 -14.56
C SER A 184 16.29 20.50 -13.05
N THR A 185 16.14 19.45 -12.25
CA THR A 185 16.52 19.47 -10.84
C THR A 185 17.42 18.26 -10.53
N PRO A 186 18.61 18.47 -9.93
CA PRO A 186 19.51 17.39 -9.54
C PRO A 186 18.91 16.51 -8.43
N PHE A 187 19.15 15.21 -8.48
CA PHE A 187 18.73 14.24 -7.47
C PHE A 187 19.91 13.87 -6.55
N GLU A 188 19.76 14.06 -5.24
CA GLU A 188 20.65 13.48 -4.25
C GLU A 188 20.18 12.06 -3.86
N PRO A 189 21.09 11.08 -3.74
CA PRO A 189 20.74 9.74 -3.31
C PRO A 189 20.42 9.73 -1.81
N TYR A 190 19.14 9.57 -1.46
CA TYR A 190 18.67 9.40 -0.08
C TYR A 190 18.55 7.90 0.27
N LEU A 191 19.68 7.24 0.49
CA LEU A 191 19.72 5.95 1.15
C LEU A 191 20.47 6.09 2.48
N ASP A 192 19.81 6.72 3.45
CA ASP A 192 20.20 6.63 4.86
C ASP A 192 19.65 5.33 5.47
N ARG A 193 20.41 4.70 6.37
CA ARG A 193 20.10 3.42 7.03
C ARG A 193 18.79 3.44 7.84
N ASN A 194 18.18 4.61 8.00
CA ASN A 194 16.88 4.85 8.63
C ASN A 194 15.66 4.63 7.68
N PHE A 195 15.86 4.21 6.43
CA PHE A 195 14.75 3.90 5.49
C PHE A 195 13.76 2.86 6.05
N LEU A 196 14.24 1.95 6.90
CA LEU A 196 13.47 0.83 7.43
C LEU A 196 12.40 1.24 8.46
N SER A 197 12.41 2.47 8.97
CA SER A 197 11.44 2.95 9.98
C SER A 197 10.38 3.91 9.43
N LYS A 198 10.34 4.14 8.10
CA LYS A 198 9.47 5.15 7.49
C LYS A 198 8.23 4.54 6.83
N HIS A 199 7.08 5.23 6.94
CA HIS A 199 5.86 4.86 6.19
C HIS A 199 5.82 5.58 4.83
N CYS A 200 5.22 4.98 3.81
CA CYS A 200 5.16 5.55 2.47
C CYS A 200 3.72 5.96 2.11
N LEU A 201 3.54 7.22 1.75
CA LEU A 201 2.31 7.73 1.14
C LEU A 201 2.59 7.91 -0.35
N VAL A 202 1.79 7.27 -1.18
CA VAL A 202 1.88 7.29 -2.65
C VAL A 202 0.74 8.13 -3.20
#